data_AF-A5L8I5-F1
#
_entry.id   AF-A5L8I5-F1
#
_cell.length_a   1.000
_cell.length_b   1.000
_cell.length_c   1.000
_cell.angle_alpha   90.00
_cell.angle_beta   90.00
_cell.angle_gamma   90.00
#
_symmetry.space_group_name_H-M   'P 1'
#
loop_
_entity.id
_entity.type
_entity.pdbx_description
1 polymer ?
#
loop_
_entity_poly.entity_id
_entity_poly.type
_entity_poly.pdbx_seq_one_letter_code
_entity_poly.pdbx_strand_id
1 'polypeptide(L)' 'MSIHAVSKHLDIRWETVKNIDKAFLLSTLPALEPKKLTNLVHIGVDEVARAKGHDYMTVVYDLVSGQLI' A
#
# COMPACT_ATOMS: atom_id res chain seq x y z
N MET A 1 3.20 16.12 4.74
CA MET A 1 3.31 17.12 3.66
C MET A 1 2.74 16.50 2.39
N SER A 2 2.03 17.24 1.52
CA SER A 2 1.56 16.67 0.25
C SER A 2 2.70 16.56 -0.76
N ILE A 3 2.58 15.67 -1.76
CA ILE A 3 3.54 15.55 -2.88
C ILE A 3 3.81 16.93 -3.52
N HIS A 4 2.76 17.73 -3.68
CA HIS A 4 2.86 19.10 -4.22
C HIS A 4 3.65 20.05 -3.32
N ALA A 5 3.47 19.96 -2.00
CA ALA A 5 4.22 20.78 -1.05
C ALA A 5 5.72 20.45 -1.07
N VAL A 6 6.08 19.16 -1.15
CA VAL A 6 7.47 18.72 -1.26
C VAL A 6 8.09 19.15 -2.59
N SER A 7 7.35 18.97 -3.69
CA SER A 7 7.77 19.42 -5.03
C SER A 7 8.10 20.91 -5.05
N LYS A 8 7.23 21.76 -4.48
CA LYS A 8 7.46 23.20 -4.38
C LYS A 8 8.63 23.57 -3.47
N HIS A 9 8.81 22.85 -2.36
CA HIS A 9 9.85 23.16 -1.38
C HIS A 9 11.26 22.81 -1.91
N LEU A 10 11.37 21.75 -2.70
CA LEU A 10 12.64 21.23 -3.22
C LEU A 10 12.91 21.60 -4.68
N ASP A 11 12.00 22.34 -5.33
CA ASP A 11 12.07 22.71 -6.75
C ASP A 11 12.31 21.52 -7.69
N ILE A 12 11.61 20.41 -7.42
CA ILE A 12 11.64 19.20 -8.24
C ILE A 12 10.25 18.87 -8.76
N ARG A 13 10.18 18.16 -9.89
CA ARG A 13 8.90 17.73 -10.46
C ARG A 13 8.17 16.79 -9.50
N TRP A 14 6.84 16.88 -9.45
CA TRP A 14 6.01 16.08 -8.55
C TRP A 14 6.10 14.57 -8.86
N GLU A 15 6.36 14.21 -10.11
CA GLU A 15 6.63 12.83 -10.53
C GLU A 15 7.89 12.28 -9.86
N THR A 16 8.93 13.11 -9.69
CA THR A 16 10.17 12.73 -9.01
C THR A 16 9.90 12.41 -7.54
N VAL A 17 9.15 13.26 -6.85
CA VAL A 17 8.73 13.01 -5.45
C VAL A 17 7.96 11.70 -5.35
N LYS A 18 6.96 11.50 -6.22
CA LYS A 18 6.14 10.28 -6.24
C LYS A 18 6.97 9.03 -6.52
N ASN A 19 7.97 9.13 -7.41
CA ASN A 19 8.85 8.01 -7.73
C ASN A 19 9.79 7.66 -6.57
N ILE A 20 10.28 8.66 -5.83
CA ILE A 20 11.06 8.44 -4.60
C ILE A 20 10.20 7.71 -3.55
N ASP A 21 8.99 8.21 -3.28
CA ASP A 21 8.06 7.56 -2.34
C ASP A 21 7.78 6.12 -2.76
N LYS A 22 7.51 5.87 -4.06
CA LYS A 22 7.26 4.54 -4.58
C LYS A 22 8.48 3.61 -4.42
N ALA A 23 9.68 4.10 -4.74
CA ALA A 23 10.90 3.32 -4.63
C ALA A 23 11.19 2.96 -3.16
N PHE A 24 11.00 3.92 -2.24
CA PHE A 24 11.15 3.69 -0.82
C PHE A 24 10.15 2.62 -0.33
N LEU A 25 8.86 2.78 -0.63
CA LEU A 25 7.83 1.81 -0.26
C LEU A 25 8.14 0.41 -0.80
N LEU A 26 8.57 0.28 -2.05
CA LEU A 26 8.96 -1.02 -2.62
C LEU A 26 10.16 -1.65 -1.90
N SER A 27 11.09 -0.83 -1.38
CA SER A 27 12.26 -1.32 -0.65
C SER A 27 11.97 -1.68 0.81
N THR A 28 10.97 -1.04 1.43
CA THR A 28 10.68 -1.19 2.86
C THR A 28 9.47 -2.05 3.16
N LEU A 29 8.50 -2.13 2.23
CA LEU A 29 7.35 -2.99 2.41
C LEU A 29 7.82 -4.46 2.32
N PRO A 30 7.54 -5.27 3.35
CA PRO A 30 7.87 -6.68 3.28
C PRO A 30 7.11 -7.30 2.10
N ALA A 31 7.82 -8.13 1.32
CA ALA A 31 7.15 -8.95 0.33
C ALA A 31 6.12 -9.83 1.03
N LEU A 32 5.00 -10.09 0.35
CA LEU A 32 4.05 -11.09 0.82
C LEU A 32 4.79 -12.43 0.92
N GLU A 33 4.87 -12.95 2.14
CA GLU A 33 5.53 -14.22 2.42
C GLU A 33 4.46 -15.24 2.82
N PRO A 34 3.94 -16.04 1.87
CA PRO A 34 2.87 -17.00 2.16
C PRO A 34 3.21 -17.98 3.29
N LYS A 35 4.50 -18.25 3.50
CA LYS A 35 4.98 -19.12 4.58
C LYS A 35 4.73 -18.55 5.99
N LYS A 36 4.56 -17.23 6.14
CA LYS A 36 4.23 -16.57 7.41
C LYS A 36 2.75 -16.72 7.78
N LEU A 37 1.90 -17.08 6.83
CA LEU A 37 0.47 -17.30 7.02
C LEU A 37 0.20 -18.66 7.68
N THR A 38 0.62 -18.79 8.94
CA THR A 38 0.40 -19.98 9.75
C THR A 38 -0.76 -19.76 10.71
N ASN A 39 -1.57 -20.79 10.94
CA ASN A 39 -2.67 -20.77 11.91
C ASN A 39 -3.76 -19.70 11.62
N LEU A 40 -4.00 -19.35 10.35
CA LEU A 40 -5.15 -18.52 9.98
C LEU A 40 -6.46 -19.26 10.33
N VAL A 41 -7.32 -18.61 11.11
CA VAL A 41 -8.62 -19.17 11.51
C VAL A 41 -9.76 -18.44 10.82
N HIS A 42 -9.69 -17.11 10.77
CA HIS A 42 -10.71 -16.25 10.18
C HIS A 42 -10.04 -15.22 9.28
N ILE A 43 -10.49 -15.10 8.04
CA ILE A 43 -10.01 -14.11 7.09
C ILE A 43 -11.10 -13.09 6.78
N GLY A 44 -10.70 -11.82 6.77
CA GLY A 44 -11.51 -10.71 6.31
C GLY A 44 -11.10 -10.40 4.88
N VAL A 45 -12.08 -10.27 3.99
CA VAL A 45 -11.86 -9.86 2.61
C VAL A 45 -12.74 -8.64 2.36
N ASP A 46 -12.11 -7.56 1.91
CA ASP A 46 -12.79 -6.32 1.54
C ASP A 46 -12.29 -5.83 0.18
N GLU A 47 -13.09 -5.01 -0.49
CA GLU A 47 -12.77 -4.45 -1.79
C GLU A 47 -12.94 -2.92 -1.80
N VAL A 48 -11.85 -2.22 -2.13
CA VAL A 48 -11.80 -0.76 -2.15
C VAL A 48 -11.67 -0.26 -3.58
N ALA A 49 -12.61 0.58 -4.01
CA ALA A 49 -12.50 1.29 -5.29
C ALA A 49 -11.41 2.37 -5.20
N ARG A 50 -10.32 2.21 -5.96
CA ARG A 50 -9.18 3.14 -6.00
C ARG A 50 -9.49 4.39 -6.84
N ALA A 51 -10.24 4.22 -7.90
CA ALA A 51 -10.63 5.27 -8.82
C ALA A 51 -12.00 4.99 -9.43
N LYS A 52 -12.64 6.03 -9.98
CA LYS A 52 -13.84 5.87 -10.81
C LYS A 52 -13.49 5.01 -12.04
N GLY A 53 -14.43 4.17 -12.48
CA GLY A 53 -14.23 3.29 -13.63
C GLY A 53 -13.87 1.85 -13.28
N HIS A 54 -14.36 1.35 -12.14
CA HIS A 54 -14.22 -0.05 -11.73
C HIS A 54 -12.77 -0.51 -11.50
N ASP A 55 -11.92 0.38 -10.98
CA ASP A 55 -10.57 0.04 -10.53
C ASP A 55 -10.59 -0.30 -9.04
N TYR A 56 -10.49 -1.59 -8.71
CA TYR A 56 -10.64 -2.10 -7.35
C TYR A 56 -9.33 -2.69 -6.80
N MET A 57 -9.22 -2.65 -5.48
CA MET A 57 -8.16 -3.26 -4.69
C MET A 57 -8.77 -4.16 -3.64
N THR A 58 -8.46 -5.45 -3.71
CA THR A 58 -8.82 -6.41 -2.66
C THR A 58 -7.84 -6.29 -1.51
N VAL A 59 -8.37 -6.20 -0.30
CA VAL A 59 -7.60 -6.21 0.95
C VAL A 59 -7.98 -7.48 1.70
N VAL A 60 -6.97 -8.28 2.05
CA VAL A 60 -7.15 -9.48 2.87
C VAL A 60 -6.44 -9.27 4.19
N TYR A 61 -7.06 -9.68 5.30
CA TYR A 61 -6.45 -9.57 6.62
C TYR A 61 -6.87 -10.74 7.51
N ASP A 62 -5.98 -11.10 8.43
CA ASP A 62 -6.31 -12.04 9.51
C ASP A 62 -7.22 -11.33 10.51
N LEU A 63 -8.44 -11.85 10.70
CA LEU A 63 -9.41 -11.26 11.63
C LEU A 63 -9.04 -11.47 13.10
N VAL A 64 -8.10 -12.38 13.39
CA VAL A 64 -7.63 -12.63 14.76
C VAL A 64 -6.54 -11.64 15.15
N SER A 65 -5.50 -11.50 14.33
CA SER A 65 -4.39 -10.58 14.62
C SER A 65 -4.59 -9.16 14.08
N GLY A 66 -5.51 -8.96 13.14
CA GLY A 66 -5.71 -7.71 12.40
C GLY A 66 -4.60 -7.42 11.38
N GLN A 67 -3.68 -8.35 11.13
CA GLN A 67 -2.58 -8.16 10.18
C GLN A 67 -3.06 -8.28 8.74
N LEU A 68 -2.58 -7.39 7.89
CA LEU A 68 -2.82 -7.43 6.45
C LEU A 68 -2.01 -8.58 5.82
N ILE A 69 -2.69 -9.35 4.97
CA ILE A 69 -2.18 -10.54 4.29
C ILE A 69 -1.83 -10.22 2.84
#